data_AF-X1CI82-F1
#
_entry.id   AF-X1CI82-F1
#
_cell.length_a   1.000
_cell.length_b   1.000
_cell.length_c   1.000
_cell.angle_alpha   90.00
_cell.angle_beta   90.00
_cell.angle_gamma   90.00
#
_symmetry.space_group_name_H-M   'P 1'
#
loop_
_entity.id
_entity.type
_entity.pdbx_description
1 polymer ?
#
loop_
_entity_poly.entity_id
_entity_poly.type
_entity_poly.pdbx_seq_one_letter_code
_entity_poly.pdbx_strand_id
1 'polypeptide(L)' 'AASLVAIGMGIIKFMKLEELWINYRTICETLKKEPYLMQAELSDYALSDDKNKLFINRVESLISREHTFWLFTITPKKEK' A
#
# COMPACT_ATOMS: atom_id res chain seq x y z
N ALA A 1 -11.86 30.11 8.95
CA ALA A 1 -11.75 28.92 8.07
C ALA A 1 -10.31 28.58 7.72
N ALA A 2 -9.52 29.51 7.14
CA ALA A 2 -8.14 29.25 6.71
C ALA A 2 -7.18 28.79 7.84
N SER A 3 -7.28 29.38 9.04
CA SER A 3 -6.39 29.06 10.17
C SER A 3 -6.60 27.65 10.72
N LEU A 4 -7.84 27.15 10.69
CA LEU A 4 -8.17 25.78 11.15
C LEU A 4 -7.59 24.73 10.18
N VAL A 5 -7.66 25.01 8.88
CA VAL A 5 -7.07 24.17 7.84
C VAL A 5 -5.54 24.13 7.96
N ALA A 6 -4.90 25.26 8.27
CA ALA A 6 -3.46 25.32 8.47
C ALA A 6 -2.98 24.50 9.68
N ILE A 7 -3.71 24.55 10.80
CA ILE A 7 -3.40 23.72 11.99
C ILE A 7 -3.60 22.24 11.67
N GLY A 8 -4.69 21.89 10.96
CA GLY A 8 -4.94 20.52 10.50
C GLY A 8 -3.84 19.98 9.60
N MET A 9 -3.38 20.78 8.63
CA MET A 9 -2.26 20.40 7.76
C MET A 9 -0.94 20.22 8.53
N GLY A 10 -0.69 21.04 9.55
CA GLY A 10 0.49 20.90 10.42
C GLY A 10 0.52 19.57 11.17
N ILE A 11 -0.62 19.14 11.71
CA ILE A 11 -0.76 17.85 12.42
C ILE A 11 -0.59 16.67 11.45
N ILE A 12 -1.19 16.74 10.26
CA ILE A 12 -1.05 15.71 9.21
C ILE A 12 0.42 15.55 8.78
N LYS A 13 1.14 16.66 8.59
CA LYS A 13 2.57 16.64 8.26
C LYS A 13 3.42 16.07 9.39
N PHE A 14 3.13 16.43 10.63
CA PHE A 14 3.87 15.92 11.79
C PHE A 14 3.76 14.40 11.93
N MET A 15 2.60 13.84 11.60
CA MET A 15 2.35 12.39 11.71
C MET A 15 2.68 11.60 10.44
N LYS A 16 3.26 12.22 9.40
CA LYS A 16 3.50 11.59 8.08
C LYS A 16 2.27 10.86 7.50
N LEU A 17 1.07 11.30 7.89
CA LEU A 17 -0.18 10.65 7.47
C LEU A 17 -0.42 10.80 5.97
N GLU A 18 0.12 11.87 5.37
CA GLU A 18 0.12 12.08 3.93
C GLU A 18 0.85 10.95 3.18
N GLU A 19 2.02 10.53 3.67
CA GLU A 19 2.85 9.49 3.06
C GLU A 19 2.17 8.11 3.17
N LEU A 20 1.60 7.81 4.34
CA LEU A 20 0.79 6.61 4.58
C LEU A 20 -0.44 6.55 3.67
N TRP A 21 -1.15 7.68 3.52
CA TRP A 21 -2.33 7.78 2.68
C TRP A 21 -2.02 7.58 1.19
N ILE A 22 -0.95 8.21 0.69
CA ILE A 22 -0.51 8.05 -0.71
C ILE A 22 -0.08 6.60 -0.97
N ASN A 23 0.66 6.00 -0.05
CA ASN A 23 1.08 4.61 -0.17
C ASN A 23 -0.13 3.65 -0.19
N TYR A 24 -1.07 3.82 0.75
CA TYR A 24 -2.32 3.05 0.80
C TYR A 24 -3.10 3.12 -0.52
N ARG A 25 -3.28 4.34 -1.06
CA ARG A 25 -3.95 4.54 -2.36
C ARG A 25 -3.24 3.79 -3.49
N THR A 26 -1.91 3.85 -3.53
CA THR A 26 -1.08 3.17 -4.53
C THR A 26 -1.22 1.64 -4.42
N ILE A 27 -1.23 1.10 -3.21
CA ILE A 27 -1.47 -0.33 -2.94
C ILE A 27 -2.88 -0.73 -3.38
N CYS A 28 -3.91 0.05 -3.06
CA CYS A 28 -5.29 -0.19 -3.51
C CYS A 28 -5.42 -0.21 -5.04
N GLU A 29 -4.76 0.72 -5.74
CA GLU A 29 -4.74 0.73 -7.21
C GLU A 29 -4.00 -0.49 -7.78
N THR A 30 -2.96 -0.96 -7.10
CA THR A 30 -2.22 -2.16 -7.51
C THR A 30 -3.07 -3.41 -7.29
N LEU A 31 -3.72 -3.55 -6.12
CA LEU A 31 -4.64 -4.65 -5.83
C LEU A 31 -5.79 -4.73 -6.85
N LYS A 32 -6.32 -3.58 -7.27
CA LYS A 32 -7.37 -3.53 -8.29
C LYS A 32 -6.91 -4.04 -9.65
N LYS A 33 -5.63 -3.94 -9.99
CA LYS A 33 -5.07 -4.39 -11.28
C LYS A 33 -4.82 -5.89 -11.32
N GLU A 34 -4.44 -6.51 -10.20
CA GLU A 34 -4.15 -7.95 -10.10
C GLU A 34 -5.25 -8.88 -10.66
N PRO A 35 -6.56 -8.70 -10.39
CA PRO A 35 -7.59 -9.58 -10.97
C PRO A 35 -7.70 -9.45 -12.50
N TYR A 36 -7.49 -8.25 -13.05
CA TYR A 36 -7.48 -8.06 -14.50
C TYR A 36 -6.24 -8.68 -15.14
N LEU A 37 -5.08 -8.62 -14.46
CA LEU A 37 -3.85 -9.28 -14.91
C LEU A 37 -4.00 -10.80 -14.92
N MET A 38 -4.64 -11.37 -13.89
CA MET A 38 -4.96 -12.79 -13.83
C MET A 38 -5.93 -13.20 -14.96
N GLN A 39 -7.00 -12.42 -15.18
CA GLN A 39 -8.00 -12.72 -16.22
C GLN A 39 -7.45 -12.63 -17.64
N ALA A 40 -6.59 -11.65 -17.89
CA ALA A 40 -5.98 -11.44 -19.20
C ALA A 40 -4.72 -12.29 -19.42
N GLU A 41 -4.40 -13.20 -18.48
CA GLU A 41 -3.26 -14.13 -18.53
C GLU A 41 -1.94 -13.43 -18.87
N LEU A 42 -1.76 -12.20 -18.41
CA LEU A 42 -0.56 -11.42 -18.66
C LEU A 42 0.50 -11.67 -17.59
N SER A 43 1.77 -11.47 -17.95
CA SER A 43 2.90 -11.60 -17.03
C SER A 43 3.09 -13.04 -16.50
N ASP A 44 3.56 -13.18 -15.27
CA ASP A 44 3.85 -14.45 -14.59
C ASP A 44 2.62 -15.39 -14.50
N TYR A 45 1.41 -14.87 -14.71
CA TYR A 45 0.18 -15.68 -14.77
C TYR A 45 0.09 -16.57 -16.01
N ALA A 46 0.73 -16.19 -17.13
CA ALA A 46 0.72 -17.00 -18.36
C ALA A 46 1.55 -18.29 -18.21
N LEU A 47 2.60 -18.21 -17.38
CA LEU A 47 3.60 -19.26 -17.19
C LEU A 47 3.35 -20.10 -15.93
N SER A 48 2.44 -19.66 -15.05
CA SER A 48 2.14 -20.34 -13.80
C SER A 48 1.14 -21.48 -14.00
N ASP A 49 1.48 -22.67 -13.49
CA ASP A 49 0.61 -23.84 -13.46
C ASP A 49 -0.65 -23.61 -12.60
N ASP A 50 -0.52 -22.76 -11.57
CA ASP A 50 -1.58 -22.49 -10.61
C ASP A 50 -1.80 -20.97 -10.40
N LYS A 51 -2.54 -20.36 -11.32
CA LYS A 51 -2.81 -18.91 -11.40
C LYS A 51 -3.43 -18.35 -10.12
N ASN A 52 -4.34 -19.10 -9.50
CA ASN A 52 -5.02 -18.70 -8.26
C ASN A 52 -4.04 -18.60 -7.09
N LYS A 53 -3.14 -19.57 -6.96
CA LYS A 53 -2.12 -19.57 -5.91
C LYS A 53 -1.16 -18.40 -6.06
N LEU A 54 -0.76 -18.09 -7.30
CA LEU A 54 0.11 -16.93 -7.58
C LEU A 54 -0.60 -15.60 -7.29
N PHE A 55 -1.90 -15.50 -7.62
CA PHE A 55 -2.72 -14.33 -7.28
C PHE A 55 -2.81 -14.11 -5.77
N ILE A 56 -3.16 -15.14 -5.00
CA ILE A 56 -3.27 -15.03 -3.54
C ILE A 56 -1.94 -14.59 -2.93
N ASN A 57 -0.82 -15.20 -3.36
CA ASN A 57 0.50 -14.85 -2.85
C ASN A 57 0.89 -13.39 -3.16
N ARG A 58 0.59 -12.88 -4.37
CA ARG A 58 0.84 -11.47 -4.72
C ARG A 58 -0.01 -10.51 -3.91
N VAL A 59 -1.30 -10.81 -3.73
CA VAL A 59 -2.20 -10.00 -2.89
C VAL A 59 -1.71 -9.98 -1.45
N GLU A 60 -1.36 -11.13 -0.88
CA GLU A 60 -0.82 -11.24 0.48
C GLU A 60 0.50 -10.48 0.63
N SER A 61 1.40 -10.58 -0.35
CA SER A 61 2.65 -9.83 -0.38
C SER A 61 2.42 -8.32 -0.39
N LEU A 62 1.47 -7.83 -1.19
CA LEU A 62 1.13 -6.40 -1.25
C LEU A 62 0.56 -5.88 0.08
N ILE A 63 -0.34 -6.63 0.71
CA ILE A 63 -0.93 -6.28 2.02
C ILE A 63 0.15 -6.31 3.11
N SER A 64 0.99 -7.35 3.13
CA SER A 64 2.09 -7.49 4.09
C SER A 64 3.08 -6.33 3.96
N ARG A 65 3.45 -5.97 2.73
CA ARG A 65 4.31 -4.81 2.45
C ARG A 65 3.69 -3.51 2.98
N GLU A 66 2.40 -3.31 2.77
CA GLU A 66 1.69 -2.14 3.29
C GLU A 66 1.77 -2.11 4.82
N HIS A 67 1.48 -3.23 5.47
CA HIS A 67 1.53 -3.35 6.92
C HIS A 67 2.93 -3.06 7.49
N THR A 68 3.99 -3.60 6.88
CA THR A 68 5.37 -3.29 7.26
C THR A 68 5.68 -1.81 7.10
N PHE A 69 5.22 -1.18 6.01
CA PHE A 69 5.41 0.24 5.77
C PHE A 69 4.70 1.10 6.83
N TRP A 70 3.48 0.72 7.22
CA TRP A 70 2.77 1.35 8.33
C TRP A 70 3.57 1.30 9.62
N LEU A 71 4.00 0.09 10.02
CA LEU A 71 4.80 -0.11 11.24
C LEU A 71 6.09 0.72 11.21
N PHE A 72 6.80 0.74 10.09
CA PHE A 72 8.02 1.54 9.94
C PHE A 72 7.77 3.04 10.09
N THR A 73 6.66 3.54 9.56
CA THR A 73 6.36 4.98 9.55
C THR A 73 5.86 5.48 10.90
N ILE A 74 5.06 4.68 11.61
CA ILE A 74 4.48 5.06 12.91
C ILE A 74 5.41 4.77 14.09
N THR A 75 6.34 3.82 13.96
CA THR A 75 7.24 3.48 15.06
C THR A 75 8.32 4.55 15.14
N PRO A 76 8.37 5.36 16.22
CA PRO A 76 9.44 6.32 16.39
C PRO A 76 10.76 5.56 16.47
N LYS A 77 11.74 5.97 15.66
CA LYS A 77 13.08 5.41 15.65
C LYS A 77 13.64 5.59 17.07
N LYS A 78 13.69 4.51 17.88
CA LYS A 78 14.42 4.52 19.14
C LYS A 78 15.90 4.65 18.80
N GLU A 79 16.38 5.89 18.81
CA GLU A 79 17.81 6.21 18.78
C GLU A 79 18.45 5.54 20.00
N LYS A 80 19.44 4.68 19.74
CA LYS A 80 20.22 3.99 20.78
C LYS A 80 21.25 4.94 21.38
#